data_AF-A0A829ZAD2-F1
#
_entry.id   AF-A0A829ZAD2-F1
#
_cell.length_a   1.000
_cell.length_b   1.000
_cell.length_c   1.000
_cell.angle_alpha   90.00
_cell.angle_beta   90.00
_cell.angle_gamma   90.00
#
_symmetry.space_group_name_H-M   'P 1'
#
loop_
_entity.id
_entity.type
_entity.pdbx_description
1 polymer ?
#
loop_
_entity_poly.entity_id
_entity_poly.type
_entity_poly.pdbx_seq_one_letter_code
_entity_poly.pdbx_strand_id
1 'polypeptide(L)'
;MKKFSKLLLVLLLCFTFIGCSNKKNTAEITKLLKDAGYTVKYNKDDYTTITISESKSGKDKSQYIAYVEKDEISSIAFIQLPEDSQNYDDMIIGYIYANEKSDAQVDDKAQKASEKVLKKLNISIEELTDYCLDVHKDEGKSLKD
;
A
#
# COMPACT_ATOMS: atom_id res chain seq x y z
N MET A 1 -26.49 42.80 16.15
CA MET A 1 -26.16 41.62 15.31
C MET A 1 -24.90 40.93 15.82
N LYS A 2 -24.98 39.97 16.77
CA LYS A 2 -23.81 39.19 17.27
C LYS A 2 -24.15 37.76 17.77
N LYS A 3 -25.32 37.21 17.43
CA LYS A 3 -25.73 35.87 17.92
C LYS A 3 -25.93 34.80 16.84
N PHE A 4 -26.05 35.17 15.56
CA PHE A 4 -26.23 34.22 14.46
C PHE A 4 -24.92 33.61 13.92
N SER A 5 -23.77 34.24 14.14
CA SER A 5 -22.49 33.75 13.60
C SER A 5 -21.93 32.54 14.35
N LYS A 6 -22.21 32.39 15.65
CA LYS A 6 -21.70 31.25 16.44
C LYS A 6 -22.49 29.96 16.22
N LEU A 7 -23.79 30.06 15.93
CA LEU A 7 -24.63 28.88 15.69
C LEU A 7 -24.32 28.23 14.33
N LEU A 8 -24.02 29.05 13.31
CA LEU A 8 -23.66 28.58 11.97
C LEU A 8 -22.30 27.84 11.97
N LEU A 9 -21.36 28.29 12.81
CA LEU A 9 -20.02 27.70 12.92
C LEU A 9 -20.02 26.34 13.64
N VAL A 10 -20.96 26.13 14.58
CA VAL A 10 -21.13 24.83 15.26
C VAL A 10 -21.87 23.83 14.38
N LEU A 11 -22.82 24.27 13.55
CA LEU A 11 -23.49 23.42 12.55
C LEU A 11 -22.54 22.95 11.43
N LEU A 12 -21.54 23.76 11.05
CA LEU A 12 -20.51 23.38 10.08
C LEU A 12 -19.53 22.32 10.61
N LEU A 13 -19.29 22.27 11.92
CA LEU A 13 -18.47 21.24 12.56
C LEU A 13 -19.17 19.87 12.65
N CYS A 14 -20.51 19.84 12.57
CA CYS A 14 -21.26 18.58 12.56
C CYS A 14 -21.25 17.86 11.20
N PHE A 15 -20.90 18.56 10.10
CA PHE A 15 -20.78 17.95 8.76
C PHE A 15 -19.37 17.46 8.43
N THR A 16 -18.37 17.67 9.30
CA THR A 16 -16.99 17.21 9.06
C THR A 16 -16.66 15.86 9.72
N PHE A 17 -17.61 15.21 10.39
CA PHE A 17 -17.40 13.93 11.10
C PHE A 17 -18.31 12.78 10.64
N ILE A 18 -18.93 12.88 9.46
CA ILE A 18 -19.27 11.70 8.68
C ILE A 18 -18.09 11.50 7.73
N GLY A 19 -16.97 11.04 8.29
CA GLY A 19 -15.89 10.48 7.49
C GLY A 19 -16.41 9.21 6.84
N CYS A 20 -17.16 9.34 5.74
CA CYS A 20 -16.94 8.43 4.63
C CYS A 20 -15.46 8.56 4.34
N SER A 21 -14.66 7.67 4.91
CA SER A 21 -13.32 7.42 4.41
C SER A 21 -13.48 7.24 2.91
N ASN A 22 -13.07 8.23 2.13
CA ASN A 22 -12.96 8.10 0.68
C ASN A 22 -11.80 7.12 0.45
N LYS A 23 -12.06 5.84 0.74
CA LYS A 23 -11.13 4.74 0.51
C LYS A 23 -10.89 4.74 -0.99
N LYS A 24 -9.64 4.96 -1.38
CA LYS A 24 -9.24 4.96 -2.79
C LYS A 24 -9.60 3.61 -3.37
N ASN A 25 -10.22 3.60 -4.54
CA ASN A 25 -10.56 2.35 -5.21
C ASN A 25 -9.33 1.75 -5.91
N THR A 26 -9.45 0.51 -6.35
CA THR A 26 -8.36 -0.25 -7.00
C THR A 26 -7.77 0.48 -8.22
N ALA A 27 -8.62 1.13 -9.03
CA ALA A 27 -8.18 1.86 -10.22
C ALA A 27 -7.36 3.11 -9.86
N GLU A 28 -7.79 3.85 -8.83
CA GLU A 28 -7.06 5.02 -8.33
C GLU A 28 -5.68 4.65 -7.78
N ILE A 29 -5.59 3.61 -6.94
CA ILE A 29 -4.30 3.14 -6.40
C ILE A 29 -3.40 2.60 -7.51
N THR A 30 -3.95 1.83 -8.46
CA THR A 30 -3.20 1.33 -9.62
C THR A 30 -2.61 2.49 -10.42
N LYS A 31 -3.38 3.55 -10.66
CA LYS A 31 -2.90 4.74 -11.35
C LYS A 31 -1.78 5.44 -10.58
N LEU A 32 -1.95 5.67 -9.28
CA LEU A 32 -0.92 6.30 -8.43
C LEU A 32 0.40 5.52 -8.46
N LEU A 33 0.32 4.18 -8.41
CA LEU A 33 1.49 3.30 -8.52
C LEU A 33 2.14 3.39 -9.90
N LYS A 34 1.36 3.27 -10.98
CA LYS A 34 1.86 3.36 -12.37
C LYS A 34 2.51 4.72 -12.64
N ASP A 35 1.87 5.83 -12.23
CA ASP A 35 2.38 7.19 -12.40
C ASP A 35 3.70 7.42 -11.63
N ALA A 36 3.89 6.70 -10.52
CA ALA A 36 5.13 6.72 -9.73
C ALA A 36 6.21 5.75 -10.26
N GLY A 37 5.96 5.04 -11.36
CA GLY A 37 6.92 4.12 -11.97
C GLY A 37 6.90 2.70 -11.41
N TYR A 38 5.84 2.33 -10.67
CA TYR A 38 5.63 0.96 -10.22
C TYR A 38 4.91 0.13 -11.28
N THR A 39 5.27 -1.14 -11.34
CA THR A 39 4.50 -2.18 -12.04
C THR A 39 3.80 -3.06 -11.01
N VAL A 40 2.60 -3.54 -11.35
CA VAL A 40 1.84 -4.44 -10.48
C VAL A 40 1.60 -5.75 -11.22
N LYS A 41 1.86 -6.87 -10.56
CA LYS A 41 1.69 -8.21 -11.11
C LYS A 41 0.89 -9.08 -10.14
N TYR A 42 -0.07 -9.81 -10.70
CA TYR A 42 -0.75 -10.90 -10.02
C TYR A 42 -0.12 -12.22 -10.45
N ASN A 43 0.46 -12.94 -9.50
CA ASN A 43 1.12 -14.23 -9.75
C ASN A 43 0.34 -15.34 -9.04
N LYS A 44 0.11 -16.45 -9.74
CA LYS A 44 -0.63 -17.62 -9.26
C LYS A 44 0.17 -18.87 -9.59
N ASP A 45 1.21 -19.11 -8.81
CA ASP A 45 2.08 -20.29 -8.90
C ASP A 45 1.89 -21.17 -7.64
N ASP A 46 2.98 -21.63 -7.02
CA ASP A 46 2.95 -22.36 -5.74
C ASP A 46 2.30 -21.53 -4.60
N TYR A 47 2.45 -20.20 -4.69
CA TYR A 47 1.78 -19.23 -3.81
C TYR A 47 1.14 -18.14 -4.65
N THR A 48 -0.03 -17.66 -4.21
CA THR A 48 -0.66 -16.49 -4.82
C THR A 48 -0.05 -15.23 -4.24
N THR A 49 0.47 -14.34 -5.10
CA THR A 49 1.08 -13.08 -4.68
C THR A 49 0.66 -11.91 -5.55
N ILE A 50 0.61 -10.72 -4.93
CA ILE A 50 0.56 -9.46 -5.65
C ILE A 50 1.92 -8.80 -5.45
N THR A 51 2.65 -8.60 -6.54
CA THR A 51 3.97 -7.97 -6.52
C THR A 51 3.88 -6.57 -7.11
N ILE A 52 4.34 -5.58 -6.36
CA ILE A 52 4.36 -4.17 -6.75
C ILE A 52 5.82 -3.72 -6.79
N SER A 53 6.40 -3.56 -7.98
CA SER A 53 7.84 -3.34 -8.17
C SER A 53 8.13 -1.98 -8.78
N GLU A 54 9.00 -1.22 -8.15
CA GLU A 54 9.64 -0.04 -8.72
C GLU A 54 10.96 -0.45 -9.37
N SER A 55 11.11 -0.12 -10.66
CA SER A 55 12.38 -0.25 -11.36
C SER A 55 12.74 1.09 -12.00
N LYS A 56 13.99 1.54 -11.82
CA LYS A 56 14.51 2.78 -12.42
C LYS A 56 15.71 2.46 -13.29
N SER A 57 15.67 2.86 -14.56
CA SER A 57 16.74 2.63 -15.53
C SER A 57 17.13 1.14 -15.67
N GLY A 58 16.13 0.24 -15.62
CA GLY A 58 16.34 -1.21 -15.73
C GLY A 58 16.89 -1.89 -14.49
N LYS A 59 17.00 -1.18 -13.36
CA LYS A 59 17.40 -1.74 -12.06
C LYS A 59 16.23 -1.67 -11.09
N ASP A 60 16.00 -2.74 -10.35
CA ASP A 60 15.02 -2.76 -9.27
C ASP A 60 15.45 -1.80 -8.16
N LYS A 61 14.47 -1.11 -7.58
CA LYS A 61 14.65 -0.10 -6.53
C LYS A 61 13.95 -0.55 -5.25
N SER A 62 12.67 -0.89 -5.38
CA SER A 62 11.86 -1.35 -4.26
C SER A 62 10.77 -2.30 -4.73
N GLN A 63 10.31 -3.17 -3.83
CA GLN A 63 9.21 -4.08 -4.07
C GLN A 63 8.33 -4.23 -2.83
N TYR A 64 7.03 -4.39 -3.07
CA TYR A 64 6.08 -4.94 -2.12
C TYR A 64 5.61 -6.29 -2.62
N ILE A 65 5.57 -7.28 -1.73
CA ILE A 65 5.11 -8.63 -2.06
C ILE A 65 4.01 -8.98 -1.05
N ALA A 66 2.76 -8.92 -1.49
CA ALA A 66 1.63 -9.36 -0.70
C ALA A 66 1.41 -10.86 -0.91
N TYR A 67 1.46 -11.62 0.18
CA TYR A 67 1.17 -13.05 0.20
C TYR A 67 -0.31 -13.27 0.49
N VAL A 68 -0.98 -14.02 -0.36
CA VAL A 68 -2.36 -14.40 -0.18
C VAL A 68 -2.41 -15.81 0.39
N GLU A 69 -3.19 -15.98 1.46
CA GLU A 69 -3.49 -17.29 2.01
C GLU A 69 -4.99 -17.43 2.16
N LYS A 70 -5.56 -18.44 1.51
CA LYS A 70 -7.02 -18.57 1.30
C LYS A 70 -7.53 -17.33 0.56
N ASP A 71 -8.44 -16.57 1.17
CA ASP A 71 -9.07 -15.38 0.57
C ASP A 71 -8.69 -14.08 1.30
N GLU A 72 -7.55 -14.07 2.02
CA GLU A 72 -7.06 -12.92 2.80
C GLU A 72 -5.59 -12.63 2.48
N ILE A 73 -5.17 -11.36 2.65
CA ILE A 73 -3.74 -11.03 2.67
C ILE A 73 -3.17 -11.52 4.01
N SER A 74 -2.26 -12.49 3.94
CA SER A 74 -1.56 -13.05 5.09
C SER A 74 -0.49 -12.10 5.59
N SER A 75 0.35 -11.61 4.68
CA SER A 75 1.42 -10.66 5.00
C SER A 75 1.84 -9.84 3.78
N ILE A 76 2.53 -8.73 4.02
CA ILE A 76 3.18 -7.93 2.96
C ILE A 76 4.63 -7.75 3.35
N ALA A 77 5.54 -8.22 2.51
CA ALA A 77 6.97 -7.92 2.61
C ALA A 77 7.31 -6.65 1.84
N PHE A 78 8.24 -5.85 2.36
CA PHE A 78 8.86 -4.72 1.68
C PHE A 78 10.34 -5.00 1.50
N ILE A 79 10.83 -4.75 0.29
CA ILE A 79 12.24 -4.82 -0.06
C ILE A 79 12.64 -3.48 -0.64
N GLN A 80 13.69 -2.87 -0.12
CA GLN A 80 14.31 -1.68 -0.69
C GLN A 80 15.79 -1.95 -0.90
N LEU A 81 16.22 -1.85 -2.16
CA LEU A 81 17.61 -2.00 -2.53
C LEU A 81 18.38 -0.70 -2.24
N PRO A 82 19.64 -0.80 -1.84
CA PRO A 82 20.50 0.36 -1.64
C PRO A 82 20.72 1.12 -2.95
N GLU A 83 20.94 2.43 -2.87
CA GLU A 83 21.25 3.22 -4.08
C GLU A 83 22.61 2.84 -4.68
N ASP A 84 23.57 2.54 -3.82
CA ASP A 84 24.83 1.89 -4.19
C ASP A 84 24.66 0.36 -4.09
N SER A 85 24.65 -0.31 -5.24
CA SER A 85 24.52 -1.77 -5.33
C SER A 85 25.66 -2.56 -4.70
N GLN A 86 26.76 -1.89 -4.31
CA GLN A 86 27.86 -2.52 -3.58
C GLN A 86 27.67 -2.47 -2.05
N ASN A 87 26.73 -1.67 -1.54
CA ASN A 87 26.48 -1.50 -0.11
C ASN A 87 25.22 -2.25 0.36
N TYR A 88 25.33 -3.56 0.55
CA TYR A 88 24.21 -4.40 0.98
C TYR A 88 23.72 -4.12 2.41
N ASP A 89 24.52 -3.46 3.25
CA ASP A 89 24.15 -3.11 4.63
C ASP A 89 22.97 -2.11 4.68
N ASP A 90 22.80 -1.33 3.61
CA ASP A 90 21.72 -0.36 3.45
C ASP A 90 20.43 -0.98 2.90
N MET A 91 20.45 -2.27 2.55
CA MET A 91 19.24 -2.98 2.12
C MET A 91 18.24 -3.07 3.28
N ILE A 92 16.97 -2.81 2.98
CA ILE A 92 15.86 -2.98 3.92
C ILE A 92 14.99 -4.12 3.41
N ILE A 93 14.81 -5.13 4.24
CA ILE A 93 13.91 -6.25 3.99
C ILE A 93 13.15 -6.57 5.27
N GLY A 94 11.84 -6.70 5.18
CA GLY A 94 11.00 -7.07 6.32
C GLY A 94 9.52 -7.02 6.01
N TYR A 95 8.71 -7.68 6.85
CA TYR A 95 7.27 -7.61 6.74
C TYR A 95 6.79 -6.25 7.27
N ILE A 96 5.87 -5.62 6.54
CA ILE A 96 5.27 -4.33 6.92
C ILE A 96 3.82 -4.48 7.39
N TYR A 97 3.23 -5.64 7.08
CA TYR A 97 1.90 -6.06 7.47
C TYR A 97 1.90 -7.58 7.65
N ALA A 98 1.19 -8.05 8.67
CA ALA A 98 0.86 -9.44 8.90
C ALA A 98 -0.52 -9.49 9.56
N ASN A 99 -1.39 -10.39 9.10
CA ASN A 99 -2.66 -10.63 9.76
C ASN A 99 -2.47 -11.51 11.01
N GLU A 100 -3.51 -11.64 11.83
CA GLU A 100 -3.47 -12.40 13.09
C GLU A 100 -3.17 -13.90 12.93
N LYS A 101 -3.34 -14.45 11.72
CA LYS A 101 -3.14 -15.87 11.39
C LYS A 101 -1.77 -16.13 10.79
N SER A 102 -1.01 -15.08 10.47
CA SER A 102 0.30 -15.18 9.84
C SER A 102 1.38 -15.42 10.88
N ASP A 103 2.33 -16.30 10.57
CA ASP A 103 3.56 -16.47 11.37
C ASP A 103 4.58 -15.33 11.14
N ALA A 104 4.30 -14.42 10.20
CA ALA A 104 5.15 -13.27 9.90
C ALA A 104 5.15 -12.24 11.03
N GLN A 105 6.32 -11.71 11.37
CA GLN A 105 6.46 -10.61 12.31
C GLN A 105 6.77 -9.31 11.56
N VAL A 106 6.00 -8.27 11.86
CA VAL A 106 6.22 -6.94 11.29
C VAL A 106 7.56 -6.39 11.79
N ASP A 107 8.39 -5.94 10.86
CA ASP A 107 9.66 -5.29 11.13
C ASP A 107 9.49 -3.77 11.13
N ASP A 108 9.75 -3.16 12.28
CA ASP A 108 9.60 -1.71 12.49
C ASP A 108 10.42 -0.85 11.51
N LYS A 109 11.62 -1.33 11.11
CA LYS A 109 12.51 -0.58 10.20
C LYS A 109 11.94 -0.59 8.80
N ALA A 110 11.52 -1.76 8.31
CA ALA A 110 10.87 -1.94 7.02
C ALA A 110 9.53 -1.20 6.95
N GLN A 111 8.72 -1.28 8.01
CA GLN A 111 7.44 -0.59 8.07
C GLN A 111 7.63 0.93 7.97
N LYS A 112 8.50 1.53 8.79
CA LYS A 112 8.81 2.97 8.73
C LYS A 112 9.39 3.41 7.39
N ALA A 113 10.21 2.56 6.76
CA ALA A 113 10.77 2.85 5.44
C ALA A 113 9.67 2.83 4.36
N SER A 114 8.82 1.81 4.36
CA SER A 114 7.66 1.69 3.48
C SER A 114 6.69 2.86 3.66
N GLU A 115 6.34 3.24 4.88
CA GLU A 115 5.43 4.36 5.16
C GLU A 115 5.92 5.67 4.54
N LYS A 116 7.24 5.93 4.58
CA LYS A 116 7.83 7.12 3.93
C LYS A 116 7.65 7.10 2.42
N VAL A 117 7.68 5.92 1.79
CA VAL A 117 7.44 5.76 0.35
C VAL A 117 5.96 5.92 0.04
N LEU A 118 5.09 5.15 0.70
CA LEU A 118 3.64 5.16 0.46
C LEU A 118 3.01 6.52 0.77
N LYS A 119 3.50 7.25 1.77
CA LYS A 119 3.05 8.62 2.08
C LYS A 119 3.25 9.58 0.91
N LYS A 120 4.30 9.42 0.09
CA LYS A 120 4.50 10.24 -1.12
C LYS A 120 3.45 9.96 -2.19
N LEU A 121 2.88 8.75 -2.16
CA LEU A 121 1.79 8.31 -3.05
C LEU A 121 0.41 8.57 -2.44
N ASN A 122 0.34 9.14 -1.23
CA ASN A 122 -0.89 9.28 -0.46
C ASN A 122 -1.60 7.93 -0.23
N ILE A 123 -0.83 6.86 -0.01
CA ILE A 123 -1.33 5.51 0.28
C ILE A 123 -0.90 5.12 1.70
N SER A 124 -1.78 4.49 2.47
CA SER A 124 -1.46 3.84 3.75
C SER A 124 -1.20 2.34 3.57
N ILE A 125 -0.60 1.68 4.56
CA ILE A 125 -0.41 0.21 4.54
C ILE A 125 -1.76 -0.52 4.52
N GLU A 126 -2.78 0.02 5.20
CA GLU A 126 -4.15 -0.51 5.17
C GLU A 126 -4.75 -0.42 3.76
N GLU A 127 -4.67 0.75 3.11
CA GLU A 127 -5.12 0.91 1.72
C GLU A 127 -4.34 0.02 0.74
N LEU A 128 -3.03 -0.19 0.97
CA LEU A 128 -2.22 -1.12 0.18
C LEU A 128 -2.68 -2.57 0.36
N THR A 129 -3.02 -2.96 1.60
CA THR A 129 -3.50 -4.30 1.92
C THR A 129 -4.86 -4.56 1.25
N ASP A 130 -5.78 -3.60 1.39
CA ASP A 130 -7.07 -3.62 0.73
C ASP A 130 -6.94 -3.68 -0.80
N TYR A 131 -6.05 -2.87 -1.36
CA TYR A 131 -5.74 -2.88 -2.79
C TYR A 131 -5.30 -4.27 -3.27
N CYS A 132 -4.33 -4.89 -2.58
CA CYS A 132 -3.86 -6.23 -2.91
C CYS A 132 -4.97 -7.27 -2.80
N LEU A 133 -5.85 -7.14 -1.82
CA LEU A 133 -7.00 -8.04 -1.66
C LEU A 133 -8.00 -7.88 -2.81
N ASP A 134 -8.29 -6.66 -3.25
CA ASP A 134 -9.21 -6.41 -4.36
C ASP A 134 -8.64 -6.93 -5.69
N VAL A 135 -7.34 -6.75 -5.93
CA VAL A 135 -6.62 -7.36 -7.06
C VAL A 135 -6.68 -8.89 -7.00
N HIS A 136 -6.58 -9.49 -5.82
CA HIS A 136 -6.74 -10.94 -5.68
C HIS A 136 -8.17 -11.41 -6.00
N LYS A 137 -9.18 -10.73 -5.45
CA LYS A 137 -10.60 -11.08 -5.63
C LYS A 137 -11.04 -11.07 -7.10
N ASP A 138 -10.45 -10.22 -7.92
CA ASP A 138 -10.73 -10.17 -9.36
C ASP A 138 -9.76 -11.00 -10.22
N GLU A 139 -8.82 -11.71 -9.58
CA GLU A 139 -7.73 -12.49 -10.21
C GLU A 139 -6.84 -11.66 -11.15
N GLY A 140 -6.56 -10.41 -10.77
CA GLY A 140 -5.71 -9.48 -11.50
C GLY A 140 -6.37 -8.89 -12.76
N LYS A 141 -7.69 -8.97 -12.89
CA LYS A 141 -8.41 -8.42 -14.06
C LYS A 141 -8.30 -6.91 -14.13
N SER A 142 -8.37 -6.21 -12.99
CA SER A 142 -8.19 -4.75 -12.90
C SER A 142 -6.81 -4.24 -13.33
N LEU A 143 -5.81 -5.11 -13.46
CA LEU A 143 -4.46 -4.71 -13.86
C LEU A 143 -4.28 -4.60 -15.39
N LYS A 144 -5.22 -5.15 -16.17
CA LYS A 144 -5.11 -5.32 -17.63
C LYS A 144 -5.56 -4.10 -18.44
N ASP A 145 -5.98 -3.03 -17.76
CA ASP A 145 -6.40 -1.75 -18.34
C ASP A 145 -5.23 -0.77 -18.52
#